data_AF-A0A540WRI1-F1
#
_entry.id   AF-A0A540WRI1-F1
#
_cell.length_a   1.000
_cell.length_b   1.000
_cell.length_c   1.000
_cell.angle_alpha   90.00
_cell.angle_beta   90.00
_cell.angle_gamma   90.00
#
_symmetry.space_group_name_H-M   'P 1'
#
loop_
_entity.id
_entity.type
_entity.pdbx_description
1 polymer ?
#
loop_
_entity_poly.entity_id
_entity_poly.type
_entity_poly.pdbx_seq_one_letter_code
_entity_poly.pdbx_strand_id
1 'polypeptide(L)'
;MATERAERFVEALSRLEESGDLEGLIELFSDDARVSNVASSRVFSGKEGARQFWREYKGTLRQVKSTFRNMIEAGDRVALEWESQGTAHNGAAVAYEGVSILEWDGEHIRRFYAYYDPHALGTELAHGTARRSEVPATTPA
;
A
#
# COMPACT_ATOMS: atom_id res chain seq x y z
N MET A 1 17.82 13.81 -5.08
CA MET A 1 17.30 13.84 -3.70
C MET A 1 17.05 12.39 -3.31
N ALA A 2 17.46 11.93 -2.13
CA ALA A 2 17.64 10.49 -1.85
C ALA A 2 16.35 9.66 -1.68
N THR A 3 15.17 10.22 -1.96
CA THR A 3 13.85 9.61 -1.69
C THR A 3 12.76 9.97 -2.72
N GLU A 4 13.12 10.50 -3.88
CA GLU A 4 12.14 11.06 -4.84
C GLU A 4 11.15 10.01 -5.39
N ARG A 5 11.60 8.77 -5.63
CA ARG A 5 10.75 7.68 -6.13
C ARG A 5 9.82 7.15 -5.03
N ALA A 6 10.33 7.05 -3.81
CA ALA A 6 9.56 6.69 -2.62
C ALA A 6 8.43 7.70 -2.39
N GLU A 7 8.77 8.99 -2.40
CA GLU A 7 7.81 10.09 -2.22
C GLU A 7 6.72 10.06 -3.31
N ARG A 8 7.11 9.89 -4.59
CA ARG A 8 6.14 9.76 -5.69
C ARG A 8 5.15 8.63 -5.48
N PHE A 9 5.61 7.45 -5.06
CA PHE A 9 4.72 6.32 -4.79
C PHE A 9 3.83 6.56 -3.57
N VAL A 10 4.39 7.09 -2.48
CA VAL A 10 3.65 7.39 -1.25
C VAL A 10 2.56 8.43 -1.50
N GLU A 11 2.85 9.47 -2.28
CA GLU A 11 1.88 10.49 -2.64
C GLU A 11 0.74 9.89 -3.47
N ALA A 12 1.04 9.09 -4.50
CA ALA A 12 0.03 8.45 -5.32
C ALA A 12 -0.83 7.47 -4.53
N LEU A 13 -0.23 6.69 -3.62
CA LEU A 13 -0.98 5.81 -2.71
C LEU A 13 -1.90 6.61 -1.79
N SER A 14 -1.41 7.73 -1.23
CA SER A 14 -2.20 8.58 -0.35
C SER A 14 -3.42 9.15 -1.08
N ARG A 15 -3.27 9.57 -2.35
CA ARG A 15 -4.39 10.01 -3.19
C ARG A 15 -5.39 8.88 -3.46
N LEU A 16 -4.92 7.65 -3.72
CA LEU A 16 -5.80 6.49 -3.85
C LEU A 16 -6.62 6.25 -2.57
N GLU A 17 -5.99 6.37 -1.40
CA GLU A 17 -6.63 6.13 -0.10
C GLU A 17 -7.64 7.25 0.26
N GLU A 18 -7.32 8.51 -0.03
CA GLU A 18 -8.13 9.68 0.34
C GLU A 18 -9.26 9.99 -0.66
N SER A 19 -8.94 10.07 -1.95
CA SER A 19 -9.88 10.51 -2.99
C SER A 19 -10.30 9.37 -3.92
N GLY A 20 -9.58 8.25 -3.88
CA GLY A 20 -9.82 7.14 -4.77
C GLY A 20 -9.18 7.24 -6.13
N ASP A 21 -8.19 8.13 -6.28
CA ASP A 21 -7.41 8.30 -7.50
C ASP A 21 -6.56 7.06 -7.81
N LEU A 22 -7.19 6.08 -8.46
CA LEU A 22 -6.54 4.86 -8.90
C LEU A 22 -5.62 5.11 -10.08
N GLU A 23 -6.03 5.94 -11.03
CA GLU A 23 -5.27 6.15 -12.26
C GLU A 23 -3.94 6.84 -12.00
N GLY A 24 -3.89 7.83 -11.08
CA GLY A 24 -2.63 8.46 -10.68
C GLY A 24 -1.60 7.47 -10.11
N LEU A 25 -2.06 6.41 -9.41
CA LEU A 25 -1.17 5.33 -8.96
C LEU A 25 -0.76 4.40 -10.11
N ILE A 26 -1.67 4.08 -11.03
CA ILE A 26 -1.38 3.18 -12.17
C ILE A 26 -0.43 3.81 -13.19
N GLU A 27 -0.45 5.14 -13.34
CA GLU A 27 0.49 5.87 -14.20
C GLU A 27 1.96 5.65 -13.80
N LEU A 28 2.23 5.32 -12.53
CA LEU A 28 3.58 5.01 -12.07
C LEU A 28 4.08 3.64 -12.54
N PHE A 29 3.22 2.72 -13.00
CA PHE A 29 3.61 1.36 -13.38
C PHE A 29 3.97 1.27 -14.86
N SER A 30 4.95 0.42 -15.20
CA SER A 30 5.29 0.11 -16.59
C SER A 30 4.21 -0.78 -17.25
N ASP A 31 4.22 -0.84 -18.58
CA ASP A 31 3.25 -1.65 -19.35
C ASP A 31 3.41 -3.16 -19.10
N ASP A 32 4.59 -3.60 -18.64
CA ASP A 32 4.93 -4.99 -18.31
C ASP A 32 5.07 -5.23 -16.79
N ALA A 33 4.64 -4.29 -15.96
CA ALA A 33 4.85 -4.32 -14.52
C ALA A 33 4.29 -5.58 -13.86
N ARG A 34 4.94 -6.04 -12.79
CA ARG A 34 4.50 -7.20 -11.99
C ARG A 34 4.17 -6.80 -10.57
N VAL A 35 2.92 -6.99 -10.18
CA VAL A 35 2.40 -6.64 -8.85
C VAL A 35 1.96 -7.91 -8.13
N SER A 36 2.39 -8.08 -6.88
CA SER A 36 2.06 -9.26 -6.06
C SER A 36 2.26 -8.97 -4.57
N ASN A 37 1.87 -9.91 -3.72
CA ASN A 37 2.10 -9.86 -2.29
C ASN A 37 2.38 -11.27 -1.75
N VAL A 38 2.77 -11.35 -0.47
CA VAL A 38 3.05 -12.62 0.21
C VAL A 38 1.80 -13.46 0.50
N ALA A 39 0.60 -12.86 0.47
CA ALA A 39 -0.65 -13.54 0.78
C ALA A 39 -1.13 -14.51 -0.31
N SER A 40 -0.63 -14.39 -1.55
CA SER A 40 -1.04 -15.21 -2.68
C SER A 40 0.10 -15.46 -3.66
N SER A 41 0.08 -16.61 -4.32
CA SER A 41 0.99 -16.90 -5.44
C SER A 41 0.61 -16.17 -6.74
N ARG A 42 -0.48 -15.40 -6.74
CA ARG A 42 -0.97 -14.67 -7.91
C ARG A 42 -0.06 -13.48 -8.23
N VAL A 43 0.34 -13.38 -9.49
CA VAL A 43 1.07 -12.22 -10.03
C VAL A 43 0.17 -11.50 -11.01
N PHE A 44 -0.06 -10.22 -10.74
CA PHE A 44 -0.78 -9.32 -11.62
C PHE A 44 0.21 -8.69 -12.59
N SER A 45 -0.06 -8.75 -13.89
CA SER A 45 0.87 -8.34 -14.94
C SER A 45 0.33 -7.17 -15.76
N GLY A 46 1.23 -6.25 -16.12
CA GLY A 46 0.95 -5.00 -16.81
C GLY A 46 0.06 -4.02 -16.04
N LYS A 47 -0.24 -2.89 -16.68
CA LYS A 47 -1.07 -1.83 -16.07
C LYS A 47 -2.47 -2.31 -15.66
N GLU A 48 -3.11 -3.14 -16.48
CA GLU A 48 -4.42 -3.72 -16.13
C GLU A 48 -4.35 -4.64 -14.92
N GLY A 49 -3.29 -5.45 -14.82
CA GLY A 49 -3.05 -6.27 -13.64
C GLY A 49 -2.83 -5.41 -12.39
N ALA A 50 -1.99 -4.39 -12.48
CA ALA A 50 -1.77 -3.43 -11.39
C ALA A 50 -3.09 -2.77 -10.96
N ARG A 51 -3.91 -2.32 -11.92
CA ARG A 51 -5.25 -1.75 -11.67
C ARG A 51 -6.14 -2.73 -10.91
N GLN A 52 -6.13 -4.00 -11.29
CA GLN A 52 -6.91 -5.01 -10.59
C GLN A 52 -6.42 -5.20 -9.14
N PHE A 53 -5.11 -5.34 -8.92
CA PHE A 53 -4.54 -5.50 -7.58
C PHE A 53 -4.93 -4.34 -6.65
N TRP A 54 -4.77 -3.10 -7.10
CA TRP A 54 -5.08 -1.92 -6.30
C TRP A 54 -6.57 -1.71 -6.07
N ARG A 55 -7.42 -2.13 -7.03
CA ARG A 55 -8.88 -2.17 -6.83
C ARG A 55 -9.27 -3.22 -5.79
N GLU A 56 -8.62 -4.39 -5.79
CA GLU A 56 -8.84 -5.43 -4.76
C GLU A 56 -8.37 -4.94 -3.38
N TYR A 57 -7.21 -4.27 -3.29
CA TYR A 57 -6.73 -3.62 -2.07
C TYR A 57 -7.76 -2.63 -1.51
N LYS A 58 -8.17 -1.65 -2.32
CA LYS A 58 -9.16 -0.64 -1.90
C LYS A 58 -10.53 -1.27 -1.60
N GLY A 59 -10.87 -2.36 -2.29
CA GLY A 59 -12.11 -3.10 -2.06
C GLY A 59 -12.13 -3.88 -0.74
N THR A 60 -10.96 -4.20 -0.16
CA THR A 60 -10.86 -4.99 1.07
C THR A 60 -11.25 -4.18 2.31
N LEU A 61 -10.92 -2.89 2.33
CA LEU A 61 -11.18 -2.00 3.46
C LEU A 61 -12.09 -0.84 3.04
N ARG A 62 -13.07 -0.51 3.89
CA ARG A 62 -13.97 0.64 3.66
C ARG A 62 -13.18 1.96 3.73
N GLN A 63 -12.27 2.04 4.69
CA GLN A 63 -11.34 3.15 4.86
C GLN A 63 -10.00 2.55 5.24
N VAL A 64 -8.93 3.08 4.67
CA VAL A 64 -7.55 2.71 5.00
C VAL A 64 -6.69 3.96 4.91
N LYS A 65 -5.72 4.08 5.80
CA LYS A 65 -4.68 5.09 5.76
C LYS A 65 -3.36 4.43 6.09
N SER A 66 -2.39 4.62 5.22
CA SER A 66 -1.03 4.11 5.38
C SER A 66 -0.09 5.21 5.88
N THR A 67 0.78 4.85 6.80
CA THR A 67 1.87 5.70 7.31
C THR A 67 3.20 4.98 7.10
N PHE A 68 4.25 5.74 6.81
CA PHE A 68 5.54 5.17 6.42
C PHE A 68 6.58 5.48 7.50
N ARG A 69 7.15 4.43 8.10
CA ARG A 69 8.18 4.54 9.15
C ARG A 69 9.57 4.70 8.55
N ASN A 70 9.84 3.99 7.46
CA ASN A 70 11.09 4.07 6.72
C ASN A 70 10.84 4.12 5.21
N MET A 71 11.61 4.96 4.52
CA MET A 71 11.67 5.06 3.07
C MET A 71 13.14 4.98 2.65
N ILE A 72 13.52 3.89 1.99
CA ILE A 72 14.91 3.60 1.66
C ILE A 72 15.01 3.45 0.15
N GLU A 73 15.86 4.25 -0.48
CA GLU A 73 16.19 4.10 -1.90
C GLU A 73 17.63 3.62 -2.07
N ALA A 74 17.81 2.64 -2.95
CA ALA A 74 19.11 2.13 -3.34
C ALA A 74 19.11 1.78 -4.84
N GLY A 75 19.73 2.64 -5.65
CA GLY A 75 19.78 2.46 -7.10
C GLY A 75 18.39 2.54 -7.75
N ASP A 76 17.93 1.43 -8.31
CA ASP A 76 16.62 1.26 -8.95
C ASP A 76 15.55 0.70 -7.98
N ARG A 77 15.88 0.52 -6.70
CA ARG A 77 15.01 -0.12 -5.71
C ARG A 77 14.58 0.84 -4.63
N VAL A 78 13.33 0.67 -4.20
CA VAL A 78 12.76 1.37 -3.05
C VAL A 78 12.20 0.33 -2.08
N ALA A 79 12.53 0.47 -0.80
CA ALA A 79 11.90 -0.26 0.29
C ALA A 79 11.10 0.72 1.16
N LEU A 80 9.83 0.39 1.39
CA LEU A 80 8.92 1.19 2.21
C LEU A 80 8.47 0.32 3.38
N GLU A 81 8.79 0.73 4.60
CA GLU A 81 8.21 0.15 5.80
C GLU A 81 6.98 0.97 6.20
N TRP A 82 5.84 0.30 6.34
CA TRP A 82 4.55 0.95 6.53
C TRP A 82 3.70 0.29 7.60
N GLU A 83 2.79 1.09 8.14
CA GLU A 83 1.67 0.66 8.97
C GLU A 83 0.38 1.20 8.36
N SER A 84 -0.59 0.32 8.15
CA SER A 84 -1.90 0.65 7.60
C SER A 84 -2.97 0.44 8.66
N GLN A 85 -3.78 1.47 8.86
CA GLN A 85 -4.93 1.44 9.76
C GLN A 85 -6.21 1.72 8.99
N GLY A 86 -7.30 1.05 9.36
CA GLY A 86 -8.53 1.14 8.60
C GLY A 86 -9.74 0.56 9.29
N THR A 87 -10.82 0.50 8.53
CA THR A 87 -12.08 -0.12 8.93
C THR A 87 -12.56 -1.03 7.80
N ALA A 88 -12.83 -2.29 8.13
CA ALA A 88 -13.39 -3.25 7.20
C ALA A 88 -14.89 -3.00 6.94
N HIS A 89 -15.46 -3.65 5.93
CA HIS A 89 -16.88 -3.48 5.57
C HIS A 89 -17.85 -3.95 6.65
N ASN A 90 -17.44 -4.87 7.51
CA ASN A 90 -18.21 -5.31 8.69
C ASN A 90 -18.09 -4.35 9.89
N GLY A 91 -17.37 -3.23 9.76
CA GLY A 91 -17.16 -2.24 10.83
C GLY A 91 -15.99 -2.57 11.77
N ALA A 92 -15.29 -3.69 11.57
CA ALA A 92 -14.10 -4.05 12.34
C ALA A 92 -12.96 -3.04 12.11
N ALA A 93 -12.30 -2.61 13.18
CA ALA A 93 -11.03 -1.89 13.08
C ALA A 93 -9.95 -2.86 12.59
N VAL A 94 -9.10 -2.40 11.67
CA VAL A 94 -8.01 -3.19 11.10
C VAL A 94 -6.73 -2.39 11.25
N ALA A 95 -5.69 -3.02 11.78
CA ALA A 95 -4.34 -2.48 11.83
C ALA A 95 -3.35 -3.58 11.45
N TYR A 96 -2.46 -3.29 10.51
CA TYR A 96 -1.42 -4.22 10.10
C TYR A 96 -0.23 -3.46 9.54
N GLU A 97 0.92 -4.11 9.54
CA GLU A 97 2.18 -3.53 9.09
C GLU A 97 2.88 -4.44 8.09
N GLY A 98 3.83 -3.86 7.38
CA GLY A 98 4.59 -4.60 6.40
C GLY A 98 5.66 -3.77 5.72
N VAL A 99 6.26 -4.40 4.72
CA VAL A 99 7.28 -3.80 3.87
C VAL A 99 6.87 -4.01 2.42
N SER A 100 6.92 -2.97 1.60
CA SER A 100 6.85 -3.11 0.15
C SER A 100 8.21 -2.85 -0.47
N ILE A 101 8.56 -3.68 -1.46
CA ILE A 101 9.74 -3.52 -2.30
C ILE A 101 9.27 -3.16 -3.71
N LEU A 102 9.77 -2.03 -4.20
CA LEU A 102 9.52 -1.53 -5.53
C LEU A 102 10.82 -1.58 -6.32
N GLU A 103 10.73 -2.03 -7.58
CA GLU A 103 11.82 -1.96 -8.53
C GLU A 103 11.38 -1.08 -9.71
N TRP A 104 12.20 -0.08 -10.01
CA TRP A 104 11.98 0.91 -11.04
C TRP A 104 12.79 0.60 -12.30
N ASP A 105 12.26 0.98 -13.45
CA ASP A 105 12.98 1.07 -14.71
C ASP A 105 12.74 2.48 -15.29
N GLY A 106 13.78 3.29 -15.28
CA GLY A 106 13.68 4.73 -15.54
C GLY A 106 12.72 5.42 -14.56
N GLU A 107 11.58 5.86 -15.07
CA GLU A 107 10.54 6.59 -14.36
C GLU A 107 9.33 5.74 -13.95
N HIS A 108 9.33 4.44 -14.28
CA HIS A 108 8.18 3.56 -14.03
C HIS A 108 8.55 2.40 -13.10
N ILE A 109 7.57 1.93 -12.34
CA ILE A 109 7.66 0.74 -11.48
C ILE A 109 7.45 -0.49 -12.36
N ARG A 110 8.47 -1.33 -12.48
CA ARG A 110 8.36 -2.64 -13.16
C ARG A 110 8.01 -3.79 -12.22
N ARG A 111 8.24 -3.63 -10.91
CA ARG A 111 7.87 -4.65 -9.91
C ARG A 111 7.43 -4.00 -8.61
N PHE A 112 6.33 -4.51 -8.06
CA PHE A 112 5.87 -4.23 -6.71
C PHE A 112 5.62 -5.55 -5.97
N TYR A 113 6.16 -5.67 -4.76
CA TYR A 113 5.90 -6.80 -3.89
C TYR A 113 5.68 -6.35 -2.45
N ALA A 114 4.54 -6.71 -1.86
CA ALA A 114 4.24 -6.43 -0.45
C ALA A 114 4.44 -7.67 0.44
N TYR A 115 5.20 -7.50 1.51
CA TYR A 115 5.43 -8.47 2.59
C TYR A 115 4.72 -7.99 3.86
N TYR A 116 3.88 -8.83 4.43
CA TYR A 116 3.15 -8.60 5.68
C TYR A 116 2.70 -9.96 6.24
N ASP A 117 2.09 -10.00 7.42
CA ASP A 117 1.49 -11.22 7.95
C ASP A 117 0.04 -11.37 7.44
N PRO A 118 -0.25 -12.28 6.49
CA PRO A 118 -1.61 -12.47 5.97
C PRO A 118 -2.55 -13.10 6.99
N HIS A 119 -2.02 -13.86 7.96
CA HIS A 119 -2.83 -14.45 9.03
C HIS A 119 -3.27 -13.38 10.03
N ALA A 120 -2.36 -12.47 10.39
CA ALA A 120 -2.70 -11.31 11.22
C ALA A 120 -3.78 -10.46 10.56
N LEU A 121 -3.61 -10.10 9.28
CA LEU A 121 -4.62 -9.34 8.53
C LEU A 121 -5.97 -10.08 8.46
N GLY A 122 -5.96 -11.39 8.19
CA GLY A 122 -7.18 -12.20 8.17
C GLY A 122 -7.92 -12.22 9.52
N THR A 123 -7.16 -12.29 10.62
CA THR A 123 -7.72 -12.24 11.98
C THR A 123 -8.35 -10.88 12.27
N GLU A 124 -7.68 -9.79 11.90
CA GLU A 124 -8.17 -8.43 12.05
C GLU A 124 -9.45 -8.18 11.24
N LEU A 125 -9.49 -8.63 9.99
CA LEU A 125 -10.69 -8.55 9.14
C LEU A 125 -11.88 -9.32 9.71
N ALA A 126 -11.64 -10.47 10.35
CA ALA A 126 -12.68 -11.33 10.91
C ALA A 126 -13.21 -10.86 12.27
N HIS A 127 -12.32 -10.34 13.14
CA HIS A 127 -12.63 -10.14 14.55
C HIS A 127 -12.50 -8.70 15.04
N GLY A 128 -11.90 -7.79 14.25
CA GLY A 128 -11.72 -6.39 14.64
C GLY A 128 -10.94 -6.23 15.93
N THR A 129 -9.85 -7.00 16.07
CA THR A 129 -9.04 -7.06 17.28
C THR A 129 -8.12 -5.84 17.46
N ALA A 130 -7.95 -5.02 16.42
CA ALA A 130 -7.21 -3.78 16.49
C ALA A 130 -7.87 -2.85 17.50
N ARG A 131 -7.10 -2.44 18.51
CA ARG A 131 -7.46 -1.25 19.27
C ARG A 131 -7.55 -0.10 18.27
N ARG A 132 -8.70 0.56 18.21
CA ARG A 132 -8.82 1.87 17.57
C ARG A 132 -7.77 2.76 18.23
N SER A 133 -6.60 2.92 17.62
CA SER A 133 -5.64 3.91 18.08
C SER A 133 -6.36 5.23 18.00
N GLU A 134 -6.52 5.90 19.15
CA GLU A 134 -6.85 7.31 19.16
C GLU A 134 -5.83 7.97 18.25
N VAL A 135 -6.30 8.50 17.12
CA VAL A 135 -5.53 9.42 16.30
C VAL A 135 -4.84 10.37 17.28
N PRO A 136 -3.50 10.51 17.26
CA PRO A 136 -2.84 11.42 18.17
C PRO A 136 -3.55 12.75 18.03
N ALA A 137 -4.13 13.27 19.12
CA ALA A 137 -4.80 14.54 19.09
C ALA A 137 -3.79 15.55 18.55
N THR A 138 -4.00 15.98 17.30
CA THR A 138 -3.31 17.14 16.74
C THR A 138 -3.72 18.30 17.63
N THR A 139 -2.89 18.57 18.64
CA THR A 139 -3.02 19.73 19.50
C THR A 139 -2.60 20.91 18.63
N PRO A 140 -3.50 21.84 18.28
CA PRO A 140 -3.06 23.10 17.71
C PRO A 140 -2.41 23.91 18.84
N ALA A 141 -1.22 24.42 18.57
CA ALA A 141 -0.61 25.49 19.36
C ALA A 141 -1.30 26.83 19.08
#